data_AF-A0A8T3LX34-F1
#
_entry.id   AF-A0A8T3LX34-F1
#
_cell.length_a   1.000
_cell.length_b   1.000
_cell.length_c   1.000
_cell.angle_alpha   90.00
_cell.angle_beta   90.00
_cell.angle_gamma   90.00
#
_symmetry.space_group_name_H-M   'P 1'
#
loop_
_entity.id
_entity.type
_entity.pdbx_description
1 polymer ?
#
loop_
_entity_poly.entity_id
_entity_poly.type
_entity_poly.pdbx_seq_one_letter_code
_entity_poly.pdbx_strand_id
1 'polypeptide(L)' 'LVPDDDARSIGGKLAVQLTWYGYSRSLFTYDFVEELLYRAGFRRVDRAVYRETNSPFHGITELDNRERESLFAEAVK' A
#
# COMPACT_ATOMS: atom_id res chain seq x y z
N LEU A 1 -3.57 -12.74 1.86
CA LEU A 1 -4.72 -13.18 1.05
C LEU A 1 -5.50 -14.20 1.86
N VAL A 2 -6.84 -14.11 1.89
CA VAL A 2 -7.71 -15.05 2.61
C VAL A 2 -7.63 -16.44 1.95
N PRO A 3 -7.28 -17.51 2.69
CA PRO A 3 -7.22 -18.88 2.17
C PRO A 3 -8.56 -19.38 1.61
N ASP A 4 -8.50 -20.31 0.66
CA ASP A 4 -9.71 -20.91 0.05
C ASP A 4 -10.54 -21.71 1.05
N ASP A 5 -9.89 -22.31 2.06
CA ASP A 5 -10.54 -23.05 3.14
C ASP A 5 -11.40 -22.13 4.03
N ASP A 6 -11.04 -20.85 4.14
CA ASP A 6 -11.80 -19.85 4.89
C ASP A 6 -12.93 -19.25 4.03
N ALA A 7 -12.66 -18.96 2.75
CA ALA A 7 -13.67 -18.46 1.81
C ALA A 7 -13.28 -18.76 0.35
N ARG A 8 -14.18 -19.42 -0.39
CA ARG A 8 -13.91 -19.84 -1.79
C ARG A 8 -14.20 -18.76 -2.83
N SER A 9 -15.29 -18.02 -2.68
CA SER A 9 -15.68 -16.99 -3.66
C SER A 9 -14.90 -15.68 -3.44
N ILE A 10 -14.64 -14.94 -4.52
CA ILE A 10 -13.97 -13.62 -4.44
C ILE A 10 -14.72 -12.67 -3.51
N GLY A 11 -16.06 -12.61 -3.63
CA GLY A 11 -16.90 -11.80 -2.74
C GLY A 11 -16.83 -12.22 -1.28
N GLY A 12 -16.76 -13.53 -1.00
CA GLY A 12 -16.57 -14.05 0.35
C GLY A 12 -15.21 -13.67 0.94
N LYS A 13 -14.14 -13.80 0.16
CA LYS A 13 -12.79 -13.37 0.57
C LYS A 13 -12.73 -11.87 0.87
N LEU A 14 -13.40 -11.05 0.06
CA LEU A 14 -13.52 -9.61 0.32
C LEU A 14 -14.27 -9.32 1.62
N ALA A 15 -15.42 -9.97 1.84
CA ALA A 15 -16.18 -9.81 3.07
C ALA A 15 -15.35 -10.19 4.31
N VAL A 16 -14.62 -11.30 4.25
CA VAL A 16 -13.71 -11.75 5.32
C VAL A 16 -12.56 -10.74 5.53
N GLN A 17 -11.95 -10.21 4.47
CA GLN A 17 -10.91 -9.18 4.58
C GLN A 17 -11.43 -7.91 5.30
N LEU A 18 -12.65 -7.48 4.98
CA LEU A 18 -13.27 -6.26 5.52
C LEU A 18 -13.76 -6.41 6.96
N THR A 19 -14.27 -7.59 7.32
CA THR A 19 -14.98 -7.79 8.59
C THR A 19 -14.14 -8.49 9.65
N TRP A 20 -13.27 -9.44 9.25
CA TRP A 20 -12.49 -10.28 10.17
C TRP A 20 -11.02 -9.90 10.19
N TYR A 21 -10.44 -9.59 9.03
CA TYR A 21 -9.08 -9.05 8.94
C TYR A 21 -9.05 -7.53 9.05
N GLY A 22 -10.07 -6.90 9.67
CA GLY A 22 -10.16 -5.45 9.90
C GLY A 22 -9.03 -4.87 10.78
N TYR A 23 -8.16 -5.70 11.34
CA TYR A 23 -6.88 -5.25 11.91
C TYR A 23 -5.84 -4.86 10.84
N SER A 24 -6.04 -5.28 9.59
CA SER A 24 -5.28 -4.79 8.45
C SER A 24 -5.53 -3.29 8.36
N ARG A 25 -4.55 -2.49 8.80
CA ARG A 25 -4.65 -1.03 8.92
C ARG A 25 -5.04 -0.32 7.63
N SER A 26 -4.97 -1.00 6.48
CA SER A 26 -5.41 -0.51 5.18
C SER A 26 -5.78 -1.66 4.23
N LEU A 27 -6.69 -1.39 3.29
CA LEU A 27 -6.94 -2.22 2.10
C LEU A 27 -5.98 -1.91 0.95
N PHE A 28 -5.24 -0.81 1.05
CA PHE A 28 -4.23 -0.42 0.08
C PHE A 28 -2.98 -1.24 0.32
N THR A 29 -2.72 -2.19 -0.58
CA THR A 29 -1.44 -2.87 -0.69
C THR A 29 -0.50 -2.06 -1.59
N TYR A 30 0.80 -2.34 -1.51
CA TYR A 30 1.77 -1.69 -2.40
C TYR A 30 1.40 -1.93 -3.87
N ASP A 31 1.12 -3.17 -4.26
CA ASP A 31 0.81 -3.53 -5.64
C ASP A 31 -0.43 -2.78 -6.16
N PHE A 32 -1.43 -2.56 -5.30
CA PHE A 32 -2.59 -1.77 -5.67
C PHE A 32 -2.27 -0.27 -5.81
N VAL A 33 -1.47 0.29 -4.90
CA VAL A 33 -0.99 1.68 -4.99
C VAL A 33 -0.15 1.90 -6.25
N GLU A 34 0.72 0.95 -6.58
CA GLU A 34 1.54 0.95 -7.79
C GLU A 34 0.67 0.95 -9.05
N GLU A 35 -0.35 0.08 -9.14
CA GLU A 35 -1.32 0.08 -10.24
C GLU A 35 -2.00 1.46 -10.40
N LEU A 36 -2.45 2.05 -9.29
CA LEU A 36 -3.12 3.35 -9.30
C LEU A 36 -2.18 4.48 -9.76
N LEU A 37 -0.91 4.46 -9.32
CA LEU A 37 0.09 5.45 -9.73
C LEU A 37 0.42 5.35 -11.22
N TYR A 38 0.57 4.15 -11.77
CA TYR A 38 0.75 3.98 -13.21
C TYR A 38 -0.47 4.49 -13.99
N ARG A 39 -1.69 4.21 -13.53
CA ARG A 39 -2.92 4.76 -14.14
C ARG A 39 -3.00 6.28 -14.07
N ALA A 40 -2.45 6.89 -13.02
CA ALA A 40 -2.35 8.34 -12.88
C ALA A 40 -1.26 8.98 -13.77
N GLY A 41 -0.53 8.17 -14.54
CA GLY A 41 0.48 8.63 -15.50
C GLY A 41 1.89 8.78 -14.92
N PHE A 42 2.15 8.25 -13.72
CA PHE A 42 3.51 8.07 -13.25
C PHE A 42 4.20 6.97 -14.05
N ARG A 43 5.50 7.12 -14.31
CA ARG A 43 6.28 6.24 -15.19
C ARG A 43 7.22 5.30 -14.45
N ARG A 44 7.51 5.62 -13.18
CA ARG A 44 8.29 4.77 -12.28
C ARG A 44 7.66 4.85 -10.91
N VAL A 45 7.47 3.69 -10.29
CA VAL A 45 7.01 3.57 -8.90
C VAL A 45 7.99 2.66 -8.18
N ASP A 46 8.54 3.13 -7.07
CA ASP A 46 9.52 2.43 -6.26
C ASP A 46 8.96 2.22 -4.84
N ARG A 47 9.28 1.07 -4.23
CA ARG A 47 9.02 0.85 -2.79
C ARG A 47 9.87 1.82 -1.98
N ALA A 48 9.23 2.53 -1.07
CA ALA A 48 9.91 3.40 -0.11
C ALA A 48 9.86 2.79 1.29
N VAL A 49 10.77 3.26 2.15
CA VAL A 49 10.91 2.84 3.54
C VAL A 49 10.68 4.05 4.43
N TYR A 50 10.20 3.79 5.66
CA TYR A 50 9.95 4.83 6.64
C TYR A 50 11.16 5.75 6.82
N ARG A 51 10.97 7.06 6.67
CA ARG A 51 12.01 8.10 6.77
C ARG A 51 13.13 8.03 5.72
N GLU A 52 12.99 7.21 4.69
CA GLU A 52 13.97 7.10 3.60
C GLU A 52 13.38 7.59 2.28
N THR A 53 14.22 8.20 1.44
CA THR A 53 13.83 8.66 0.11
C THR A 53 14.92 8.43 -0.93
N ASN A 54 14.54 8.04 -2.15
CA ASN A 54 15.44 8.03 -3.31
C ASN A 54 15.43 9.37 -4.07
N SER A 55 14.61 10.32 -3.62
CA SER A 55 14.54 11.66 -4.14
C SER A 55 15.81 12.45 -3.80
N PRO A 56 16.28 13.36 -4.68
CA PRO A 56 17.31 14.33 -4.32
C PRO A 56 16.83 15.39 -3.32
N PHE A 57 15.53 15.45 -3.01
CA PHE A 57 14.95 16.42 -2.09
C PHE A 57 15.01 15.91 -0.65
N HIS A 58 15.94 16.47 0.12
CA HIS A 58 16.04 16.22 1.56
C HIS A 58 14.84 16.79 2.34
N GLY A 59 14.54 16.18 3.48
CA GLY A 59 13.51 16.66 4.43
C GLY A 59 12.07 16.22 4.13
N ILE A 60 11.81 15.66 2.94
CA ILE A 60 10.42 15.29 2.54
C ILE A 60 9.81 14.18 3.40
N THR A 61 10.63 13.40 4.10
CA THR A 61 10.20 12.29 4.97
C THR A 61 10.15 12.67 6.46
N GLU A 62 10.45 13.92 6.82
CA GLU A 62 10.52 14.36 8.23
C GLU A 62 9.18 14.26 8.96
N LEU A 63 8.08 14.39 8.22
CA LEU A 63 6.72 14.31 8.77
C LEU A 63 6.21 12.87 8.90
N ASP A 64 6.96 11.87 8.45
CA ASP A 64 6.59 10.48 8.62
C ASP A 64 6.66 10.11 10.11
N ASN A 65 5.50 9.84 10.72
CA ASN A 65 5.39 9.58 12.15
C ASN A 65 4.62 8.29 12.51
N ARG A 66 4.19 7.50 11.51
CA ARG A 66 3.39 6.29 11.71
C ARG A 66 3.87 5.12 10.85
N GLU A 67 5.12 4.70 11.06
CA GLU A 67 5.75 3.59 10.32
C GLU A 67 4.84 2.36 10.15
N ARG A 68 4.19 1.91 11.23
CA ARG A 68 3.36 0.69 11.20
C ARG A 68 1.93 0.91 10.70
N GLU A 69 1.53 2.15 10.42
CA GLU A 69 0.18 2.52 9.93
C GLU A 69 0.18 3.12 8.52
N SER A 70 1.35 3.39 7.99
CA SER A 70 1.53 4.00 6.69
C SER A 70 2.05 3.00 5.66
N LEU A 71 1.73 3.26 4.40
CA LEU A 71 2.33 2.63 3.24
C LEU A 71 3.19 3.70 2.55
N PHE A 72 4.44 3.35 2.25
CA PHE A 72 5.41 4.26 1.64
C PHE A 72 5.70 3.81 0.19
N ALA A 73 5.57 4.74 -0.75
CA ALA A 73 5.90 4.55 -2.15
C ALA A 73 6.39 5.87 -2.74
N GLU A 74 7.33 5.80 -3.68
CA GLU A 74 7.82 6.94 -4.45
C GLU A 74 7.42 6.80 -5.90
N ALA A 75 6.96 7.89 -6.52
CA ALA A 75 6.53 7.88 -7.91
C ALA A 75 7.11 9.06 -8.69
N VAL A 76 7.56 8.79 -9.92
CA VAL A 76 8.12 9.79 -10.84
C VAL A 76 7.22 9.93 -12.05
N LYS A 77 6.87 11.17 -12.39
CA LYS A 77 5.99 11.50 -13.53
C LYS A 77 6.76 11.81 -14.81
#